data_AF-A0A7V9ZZN5-F1
#
_entry.id   AF-A0A7V9ZZN5-F1
#
_cell.length_a   1.000
_cell.length_b   1.000
_cell.length_c   1.000
_cell.angle_alpha   90.00
_cell.angle_beta   90.00
_cell.angle_gamma   90.00
#
_symmetry.space_group_name_H-M   'P 1'
#
loop_
_entity.id
_entity.type
_entity.pdbx_description
1 polymer ?
#
loop_
_entity_poly.entity_id
_entity_poly.type
_entity_poly.pdbx_seq_one_letter_code
_entity_poly.pdbx_strand_id
1 'polypeptide(L)'
;MLLPLRRGLVVAATLALIGTACREDTVRLSFQPRPGNRYIYRVEVQAEAVATVGDEAPRRTQTNNVFEAEQSVLDADPSGTRVQVRLSELGGLPRNFVVRLDRAAQLAEVQSIEGLPASALGGLGLSEIFPAAAGAPPDRPLAPGSRWAIDEPVQLASPEVSRLAGQGRLAKLGVIDGREVATVVSNYRLPVKRTAQERRSNLEL
;
A
#
# COMPACT_ATOMS: atom_id res chain seq x y z
N MET A 1 -19.39 -83.58 -32.47
CA MET A 1 -19.64 -84.10 -31.10
C MET A 1 -19.38 -82.94 -30.13
N LEU A 2 -20.46 -82.40 -29.55
CA LEU A 2 -20.59 -81.63 -28.29
C LEU A 2 -19.64 -80.43 -27.94
N LEU A 3 -20.23 -79.21 -27.89
CA LEU A 3 -19.89 -78.01 -27.09
C LEU A 3 -20.02 -78.27 -25.57
N PRO A 4 -19.78 -77.33 -24.60
CA PRO A 4 -18.99 -76.07 -24.47
C PRO A 4 -18.25 -75.96 -23.09
N LEU A 5 -17.58 -74.83 -22.75
CA LEU A 5 -17.56 -74.11 -21.43
C LEU A 5 -16.32 -73.18 -21.35
N ARG A 6 -16.43 -71.86 -21.49
CA ARG A 6 -16.83 -70.81 -20.51
C ARG A 6 -15.70 -70.32 -19.58
N ARG A 7 -15.58 -68.98 -19.56
CA ARG A 7 -15.17 -68.08 -18.46
C ARG A 7 -13.70 -67.68 -18.38
N GLY A 8 -13.48 -66.38 -18.51
CA GLY A 8 -12.23 -65.72 -18.14
C GLY A 8 -12.10 -64.27 -18.60
N LEU A 9 -13.20 -63.50 -18.65
CA LEU A 9 -13.17 -62.07 -18.97
C LEU A 9 -12.83 -61.31 -17.68
N VAL A 10 -11.54 -61.04 -17.45
CA VAL A 10 -11.08 -60.01 -16.50
C VAL A 10 -9.80 -59.40 -17.08
N VAL A 11 -9.95 -58.41 -17.95
CA VAL A 11 -8.85 -57.46 -18.21
C VAL A 11 -9.21 -56.20 -17.44
N ALA A 12 -8.32 -55.89 -16.50
CA ALA A 12 -8.46 -54.89 -15.48
C ALA A 12 -8.81 -53.52 -16.09
N ALA A 13 -9.88 -52.91 -15.56
CA ALA A 13 -10.13 -51.50 -15.73
C ALA A 13 -9.01 -50.75 -15.00
N THR A 14 -7.99 -50.34 -15.76
CA THR A 14 -7.00 -49.36 -15.32
C THR A 14 -7.75 -48.04 -15.14
N LEU A 15 -8.30 -47.81 -13.95
CA LEU A 15 -8.70 -46.48 -13.50
C LEU A 15 -7.43 -45.63 -13.50
N ALA A 16 -7.20 -44.92 -14.60
CA ALA A 16 -6.33 -43.77 -14.60
C ALA A 16 -6.93 -42.78 -13.61
N LEU A 17 -6.43 -42.79 -12.37
CA LEU A 17 -6.57 -41.70 -11.43
C LEU A 17 -6.02 -40.47 -12.12
N ILE A 18 -6.92 -39.68 -12.72
CA ILE A 18 -6.67 -38.32 -13.11
C ILE A 18 -6.50 -37.58 -11.79
N GLY A 19 -5.28 -37.64 -11.24
CA GLY A 19 -4.83 -36.78 -10.17
C GLY A 19 -4.86 -35.37 -10.73
N THR A 20 -6.00 -34.70 -10.61
CA THR A 20 -6.09 -33.25 -10.66
C THR A 20 -5.23 -32.76 -9.51
N ALA A 21 -3.93 -32.60 -9.77
CA ALA A 21 -3.07 -31.81 -8.91
C ALA A 21 -3.70 -30.42 -8.89
N CYS A 22 -4.49 -30.14 -7.86
CA CYS A 22 -4.94 -28.80 -7.54
C CYS A 22 -3.68 -27.96 -7.39
N ARG A 23 -3.28 -27.26 -8.47
CA ARG A 23 -2.30 -26.21 -8.35
C ARG A 23 -2.91 -25.17 -7.42
N GLU A 24 -2.14 -24.74 -6.43
CA GLU A 24 -2.54 -23.60 -5.64
C GLU A 24 -2.76 -22.41 -6.58
N ASP A 25 -3.95 -21.82 -6.52
CA ASP A 25 -4.29 -20.61 -7.26
C ASP A 25 -3.43 -19.46 -6.75
N THR A 26 -2.32 -19.24 -7.44
CA THR A 26 -1.34 -18.20 -7.13
C THR A 26 -1.35 -17.14 -8.22
N VAL A 27 -1.14 -15.90 -7.84
CA VAL A 27 -1.02 -14.76 -8.75
C VAL A 27 0.30 -14.06 -8.51
N ARG A 28 0.91 -13.52 -9.58
CA ARG A 28 2.03 -12.57 -9.42
C ARG A 28 1.44 -11.17 -9.45
N LEU A 29 1.60 -10.44 -8.35
CA LEU A 29 1.18 -9.04 -8.28
C LEU A 29 2.34 -8.15 -8.71
N SER A 30 2.10 -7.29 -9.69
CA SER A 30 3.06 -6.27 -10.11
C SER A 30 2.33 -4.95 -10.36
N PHE A 31 2.89 -3.85 -9.89
CA PHE A 31 2.33 -2.52 -10.17
C PHE A 31 2.72 -2.10 -11.60
N GLN A 32 1.75 -2.19 -12.52
CA GLN A 32 1.90 -1.79 -13.92
C GLN A 32 0.82 -0.74 -14.27
N PRO A 33 0.97 0.49 -13.77
CA PRO A 33 0.00 1.54 -14.01
C PRO A 33 -0.03 1.92 -15.50
N ARG A 34 -1.23 2.06 -16.05
CA ARG A 34 -1.45 2.61 -17.39
C ARG A 34 -2.10 3.99 -17.25
N PRO A 35 -1.81 4.96 -18.15
CA PRO A 35 -2.55 6.20 -18.22
C PRO A 35 -4.06 5.96 -18.23
N GLY A 36 -4.79 6.68 -17.38
CA GLY A 36 -6.23 6.53 -17.18
C GLY A 36 -6.65 5.48 -16.13
N ASN A 37 -5.73 4.67 -15.59
CA ASN A 37 -6.05 3.82 -14.44
C ASN A 37 -6.44 4.67 -13.23
N ARG A 38 -7.44 4.18 -12.46
CA ARG A 38 -7.87 4.79 -11.20
C ARG A 38 -7.70 3.80 -10.05
N TYR A 39 -7.17 4.27 -8.94
CA TYR A 39 -7.01 3.51 -7.70
C TYR A 39 -7.67 4.28 -6.55
N ILE A 40 -8.30 3.57 -5.61
CA ILE A 40 -8.95 4.16 -4.44
C ILE A 40 -8.34 3.51 -3.21
N TYR A 41 -7.87 4.33 -2.29
CA TYR A 41 -7.27 3.89 -1.03
C TYR A 41 -8.03 4.49 0.14
N ARG A 42 -8.22 3.67 1.17
CA ARG A 42 -8.61 4.14 2.49
C ARG A 42 -7.37 4.07 3.39
N VAL A 43 -6.95 5.21 3.90
CA VAL A 43 -5.74 5.36 4.72
C VAL A 43 -6.14 5.77 6.13
N GLU A 44 -5.87 4.90 7.09
CA GLU A 44 -6.12 5.16 8.50
C GLU A 44 -4.78 5.47 9.18
N VAL A 45 -4.65 6.69 9.71
CA VAL A 45 -3.41 7.19 10.31
C VAL A 45 -3.63 7.37 11.80
N GLN A 46 -2.85 6.64 12.59
CA GLN A 46 -2.71 6.87 14.03
C GLN A 46 -1.33 7.47 14.29
N ALA A 47 -1.32 8.68 14.85
CA ALA A 47 -0.11 9.40 15.20
C ALA A 47 -0.03 9.59 16.71
N GLU A 48 1.13 9.31 17.29
CA GLU A 48 1.49 9.72 18.65
C GLU A 48 2.68 10.68 18.55
N ALA A 49 2.49 11.91 19.00
CA ALA A 49 3.52 12.93 19.06
C ALA A 49 3.94 13.13 20.52
N VAL A 50 5.25 13.04 20.78
CA VAL A 50 5.85 13.42 22.06
C VAL A 50 6.68 14.67 21.83
N ALA A 51 6.29 15.78 22.44
CA ALA A 51 6.99 17.05 22.37
C ALA A 51 7.67 17.37 23.70
N THR A 52 8.90 17.86 23.64
CA THR A 52 9.66 18.35 24.78
C THR A 52 10.12 19.76 24.47
N VAL A 53 9.84 20.71 25.35
CA VAL A 53 10.17 22.13 25.17
C VAL A 53 11.10 22.55 26.30
N GLY A 54 12.37 22.81 25.99
CA GLY A 54 13.38 23.07 27.02
C GLY A 54 13.41 21.96 28.07
N ASP A 55 13.33 22.34 29.34
CA ASP A 55 13.30 21.43 30.50
C ASP A 55 11.87 21.04 30.93
N GLU A 56 10.83 21.37 30.14
CA GLU A 56 9.46 20.99 30.46
C GLU A 56 9.23 19.47 30.34
N ALA A 57 8.29 18.96 31.14
CA ALA A 57 7.87 17.57 31.05
C ALA A 57 7.33 17.23 29.65
N PRO A 58 7.64 16.04 29.08
CA PRO A 58 7.18 15.68 27.75
C PRO A 58 5.66 15.70 27.63
N ARG A 59 5.14 16.44 26.64
CA ARG A 59 3.72 16.48 26.30
C ARG A 59 3.43 15.42 25.23
N ARG A 60 2.43 14.58 25.47
CA ARG A 60 1.96 13.59 24.49
C ARG A 60 0.65 14.03 23.86
N THR A 61 0.54 13.88 22.55
CA THR A 61 -0.67 14.13 21.77
C THR A 61 -0.92 12.94 20.86
N GLN A 62 -2.16 12.44 20.84
CA GLN A 62 -2.59 11.38 19.93
C GLN A 62 -3.56 11.94 18.90
N THR A 63 -3.44 11.51 17.64
CA THR A 63 -4.33 11.92 16.55
C THR A 63 -4.69 10.71 15.71
N ASN A 64 -5.97 10.57 15.38
CA ASN A 64 -6.49 9.50 14.53
C ASN A 64 -7.24 10.13 13.36
N ASN A 65 -6.77 9.91 12.14
CA ASN A 65 -7.37 10.46 10.93
C ASN A 65 -7.68 9.34 9.94
N VAL A 66 -8.78 9.49 9.20
CA VAL A 66 -9.15 8.59 8.11
C VAL A 66 -9.21 9.41 6.82
N PHE A 67 -8.43 9.01 5.84
CA PHE A 67 -8.37 9.62 4.53
C PHE A 67 -8.87 8.66 3.46
N GLU A 68 -9.57 9.20 2.47
CA GLU A 68 -9.79 8.58 1.19
C GLU A 68 -8.88 9.23 0.17
N ALA A 69 -8.08 8.41 -0.53
CA ALA A 69 -7.19 8.87 -1.59
C ALA A 69 -7.60 8.22 -2.90
N GLU A 70 -8.02 9.04 -3.85
CA GLU A 70 -8.28 8.61 -5.22
C GLU A 70 -7.08 9.01 -6.08
N GLN A 71 -6.51 8.04 -6.78
CA GLN A 71 -5.38 8.22 -7.66
C GLN A 71 -5.80 8.02 -9.11
N SER A 72 -5.45 8.97 -9.97
CA SER A 72 -5.61 8.87 -11.42
C SER A 72 -4.23 8.91 -12.07
N VAL A 73 -3.88 7.88 -12.83
CA VAL A 73 -2.60 7.82 -13.55
C VAL A 73 -2.66 8.77 -14.74
N LEU A 74 -1.80 9.79 -14.72
CA LEU A 74 -1.67 10.76 -15.80
C LEU A 74 -0.74 10.23 -16.88
N ASP A 75 0.39 9.64 -16.47
CA ASP A 75 1.49 9.21 -17.33
C ASP A 75 2.30 8.11 -16.61
N ALA A 76 2.93 7.23 -17.37
CA ALA A 76 3.86 6.22 -16.89
C ALA A 76 5.01 6.06 -17.89
N ASP A 77 6.23 6.32 -17.42
CA ASP A 77 7.46 6.29 -18.21
C ASP A 77 8.58 5.55 -17.43
N PRO A 78 9.77 5.29 -18.01
CA PRO A 78 10.85 4.58 -17.32
C PRO A 78 11.35 5.23 -16.01
N SER A 79 11.16 6.54 -15.84
CA SER A 79 11.49 7.29 -14.63
C SER A 79 10.42 7.21 -13.54
N GLY A 80 9.22 6.74 -13.86
CA GLY A 80 8.15 6.56 -12.88
C GLY A 80 6.75 6.80 -13.43
N THR A 81 5.78 6.83 -12.52
CA THR A 81 4.36 7.04 -12.80
C THR A 81 3.93 8.37 -12.24
N ARG A 82 3.37 9.25 -13.07
CA ARG A 82 2.80 10.51 -12.63
C ARG A 82 1.33 10.32 -12.32
N VAL A 83 0.94 10.66 -11.10
CA VAL A 83 -0.40 10.37 -10.56
C VAL A 83 -0.99 11.64 -10.00
N GLN A 84 -2.23 11.94 -10.37
CA GLN A 84 -3.05 12.91 -9.67
C GLN A 84 -3.70 12.23 -8.47
N VAL A 85 -3.49 12.76 -7.27
CA VAL A 85 -4.06 12.26 -6.03
C VAL A 85 -5.11 13.25 -5.54
N ARG A 86 -6.37 12.83 -5.44
CA ARG A 86 -7.43 13.54 -4.74
C ARG A 86 -7.54 12.94 -3.34
N LEU A 87 -7.14 13.69 -2.33
CA LEU A 87 -7.17 13.29 -0.93
C LEU A 87 -8.29 14.01 -0.20
N SER A 88 -9.13 13.28 0.51
CA SER A 88 -10.13 13.85 1.43
C SER A 88 -10.03 13.17 2.78
N GLU A 89 -9.93 13.97 3.83
CA GLU A 89 -10.25 13.50 5.18
C GLU A 89 -11.77 13.25 5.25
N LEU A 90 -12.20 12.25 6.03
CA LEU A 90 -13.61 11.91 6.16
C LEU A 90 -14.43 13.14 6.63
N GLY A 91 -15.32 13.64 5.77
CA GLY A 91 -16.14 14.84 6.03
C GLY A 91 -15.44 16.18 5.72
N GLY A 92 -14.20 16.16 5.24
CA GLY A 92 -13.43 17.33 4.83
C GLY A 92 -13.53 17.65 3.33
N LEU A 93 -13.03 18.83 2.94
CA LEU A 93 -12.91 19.20 1.54
C LEU A 93 -11.77 18.42 0.86
N PRO A 94 -12.00 17.84 -0.34
CA PRO A 94 -10.97 17.14 -1.08
C PRO A 94 -9.91 18.11 -1.61
N ARG A 95 -8.66 17.64 -1.67
CA ARG A 95 -7.51 18.39 -2.18
C ARG A 95 -6.77 17.57 -3.23
N ASN A 96 -6.18 18.25 -4.22
CA ASN A 96 -5.51 17.58 -5.33
C ASN A 96 -3.99 17.80 -5.27
N PHE A 97 -3.25 16.74 -5.57
CA PHE A 97 -1.79 16.73 -5.71
C PHE A 97 -1.42 16.05 -7.01
N VAL A 98 -0.25 16.41 -7.55
CA VAL A 98 0.40 15.58 -8.55
C VAL A 98 1.68 15.05 -7.95
N VAL A 99 1.82 13.73 -7.92
CA VAL A 99 2.99 13.03 -7.41
C VAL A 99 3.62 12.20 -8.51
N ARG A 100 4.93 11.97 -8.40
CA ARG A 100 5.62 10.93 -9.17
C ARG A 100 5.88 9.75 -8.23
N LEU A 101 5.43 8.59 -8.66
CA LEU A 101 5.74 7.32 -8.03
C LEU A 101 6.89 6.66 -8.80
N ASP A 102 7.84 6.03 -8.14
CA ASP A 102 8.85 5.21 -8.80
C ASP A 102 8.26 3.87 -9.30
N ARG A 103 9.13 2.99 -9.82
CA ARG A 103 8.72 1.67 -10.34
C ARG A 103 8.24 0.69 -9.26
N ALA A 104 8.53 0.96 -7.99
CA ALA A 104 8.04 0.20 -6.85
C ALA A 104 6.79 0.84 -6.21
N ALA A 105 6.14 1.77 -6.92
CA ALA A 105 5.01 2.56 -6.43
C ALA A 105 5.34 3.45 -5.22
N GLN A 106 6.62 3.80 -5.05
CA GLN A 106 7.08 4.65 -3.96
C GLN A 106 6.94 6.12 -4.34
N LEU A 107 6.53 6.98 -3.42
CA LEU A 107 6.54 8.42 -3.63
C LEU A 107 7.99 8.90 -3.88
N ALA A 108 8.30 9.24 -5.13
CA ALA A 108 9.60 9.74 -5.54
C ALA A 108 9.67 11.27 -5.48
N GLU A 109 8.56 11.93 -5.78
CA GLU A 109 8.49 13.40 -5.86
C GLU A 109 7.05 13.89 -5.70
N VAL A 110 6.85 15.03 -5.04
CA VAL A 110 5.59 15.79 -5.10
C VAL A 110 5.78 16.91 -6.12
N GLN A 111 5.16 16.79 -7.29
CA GLN A 111 5.38 17.68 -8.43
C GLN A 111 4.51 18.94 -8.42
N SER A 112 3.33 18.87 -7.79
CA SER A 112 2.47 20.04 -7.61
C SER A 112 1.72 19.97 -6.30
N ILE A 113 1.71 21.10 -5.59
CA ILE A 113 0.96 21.35 -4.37
C ILE A 113 0.12 22.60 -4.65
N GLU A 114 -1.20 22.48 -4.66
CA GLU A 114 -2.09 23.65 -4.58
C GLU A 114 -1.99 24.28 -3.18
N GLY A 115 -0.90 25.02 -2.95
CA GLY A 115 -0.79 26.00 -1.86
C GLY A 115 -0.93 25.49 -0.42
N LEU A 116 -0.50 24.26 -0.11
CA LEU A 116 -0.56 23.76 1.28
C LEU A 116 0.57 24.32 2.15
N PRO A 117 0.27 24.92 3.32
CA PRO A 117 1.24 24.98 4.40
C PRO A 117 1.45 23.58 4.99
N ALA A 118 2.66 23.31 5.52
CA ALA A 118 3.05 22.01 6.10
C ALA A 118 2.13 21.51 7.24
N SER A 119 1.29 22.38 7.80
CA SER A 119 0.31 22.10 8.86
C SER A 119 -1.04 21.56 8.35
N ALA A 120 -1.32 21.63 7.05
CA ALA A 120 -2.63 21.28 6.48
C ALA A 120 -2.94 19.77 6.46
N LEU A 121 -1.97 18.94 6.86
CA LEU A 121 -2.07 17.48 6.99
C LEU A 121 -1.92 17.06 8.48
N GLY A 122 -2.04 18.01 9.41
CA GLY A 122 -1.68 17.85 10.81
C GLY A 122 -0.17 18.03 11.02
N GLY A 123 0.38 17.43 12.08
CA GLY A 123 1.83 17.41 12.33
C GLY A 123 2.64 16.51 11.37
N LEU A 124 1.97 15.84 10.42
CA LEU A 124 2.54 14.89 9.47
C LEU A 124 2.53 15.47 8.05
N GLY A 125 3.54 15.17 7.23
CA GLY A 125 3.57 15.54 5.81
C GLY A 125 3.04 14.41 4.91
N LEU A 126 2.96 14.66 3.59
CA LEU A 126 2.49 13.67 2.61
C LEU A 126 3.34 12.38 2.63
N SER A 127 4.65 12.50 2.79
CA SER A 127 5.57 11.36 2.84
C SER A 127 5.41 10.51 4.10
N GLU A 128 4.88 11.07 5.19
CA GLU A 128 4.55 10.31 6.41
C GLU A 128 3.19 9.61 6.32
N ILE A 129 2.25 10.16 5.57
CA ILE A 129 0.93 9.56 5.32
C ILE A 129 1.00 8.49 4.22
N PHE A 130 1.86 8.73 3.22
CA PHE A 130 2.11 7.84 2.09
C PHE A 130 3.61 7.52 2.00
N PRO A 131 4.16 6.76 2.97
CA PRO A 131 5.55 6.38 2.89
C PRO A 131 5.81 5.55 1.64
N ALA A 132 6.94 5.85 0.99
CA ALA A 132 7.54 5.00 -0.01
C ALA A 132 7.49 3.53 0.46
N ALA A 133 7.00 2.63 -0.40
CA ALA A 133 6.94 1.18 -0.16
C ALA A 133 5.89 0.67 0.84
N ALA A 134 4.86 1.46 1.18
CA ALA A 134 3.74 1.01 2.02
C ALA A 134 3.00 -0.21 1.42
N GLY A 135 3.50 -1.43 1.67
CA GLY A 135 2.80 -2.65 1.33
C GLY A 135 2.96 -3.16 -0.09
N ALA A 136 4.05 -2.81 -0.80
CA ALA A 136 4.33 -3.41 -2.10
C ALA A 136 4.43 -4.94 -1.96
N PRO A 137 3.73 -5.73 -2.79
CA PRO A 137 3.83 -7.18 -2.76
C PRO A 137 5.21 -7.63 -3.27
N PRO A 138 5.77 -8.74 -2.74
CA PRO A 138 7.05 -9.26 -3.19
C PRO A 138 6.94 -9.80 -4.64
N ASP A 139 8.05 -9.80 -5.37
CA ASP A 139 8.12 -10.32 -6.74
C ASP A 139 8.17 -11.86 -6.78
N ARG A 140 7.12 -12.48 -6.26
CA ARG A 140 6.91 -13.93 -6.24
C ARG A 140 5.41 -14.25 -6.32
N PRO A 141 5.02 -15.46 -6.74
CA PRO A 141 3.63 -15.88 -6.68
C PRO A 141 3.06 -15.80 -5.26
N LEU A 142 1.82 -15.34 -5.14
CA LEU A 142 1.06 -15.20 -3.90
C LEU A 142 -0.29 -15.90 -4.04
N ALA A 143 -0.60 -16.78 -3.10
CA ALA A 143 -1.95 -17.29 -2.90
C ALA A 143 -2.78 -16.29 -2.06
N PRO A 144 -4.12 -16.26 -2.17
CA PRO A 144 -4.97 -15.57 -1.21
C PRO A 144 -4.59 -15.92 0.24
N GLY A 145 -4.47 -14.92 1.10
CA GLY A 145 -4.01 -15.06 2.48
C GLY A 145 -2.49 -14.99 2.68
N SER A 146 -1.68 -15.07 1.60
CA SER A 146 -0.23 -14.93 1.66
C SER A 146 0.18 -13.63 2.33
N ARG A 147 1.20 -13.70 3.19
CA ARG A 147 1.77 -12.56 3.93
C ARG A 147 3.21 -12.32 3.54
N TRP A 148 3.67 -11.10 3.75
CA TRP A 148 5.08 -10.71 3.62
C TRP A 148 5.44 -9.67 4.66
N ALA A 149 6.72 -9.62 5.02
CA ALA A 149 7.27 -8.57 5.85
C ALA A 149 7.49 -7.31 5.01
N ILE A 150 7.27 -6.14 5.62
CA ILE A 150 7.65 -4.83 5.12
C ILE A 150 8.79 -4.38 6.03
N ASP A 151 9.96 -4.11 5.46
CA ASP A 151 11.12 -3.68 6.21
C ASP A 151 12.04 -2.82 5.33
N GLU A 152 11.66 -1.56 5.15
CA GLU A 152 12.24 -0.67 4.14
C GLU A 152 12.80 0.60 4.77
N PRO A 153 13.98 1.07 4.36
CA PRO A 153 14.44 2.42 4.70
C PRO A 153 13.59 3.44 3.94
N VAL A 154 13.09 4.46 4.64
CA VAL A 154 12.32 5.56 4.07
C VAL A 154 13.03 6.86 4.36
N GLN A 155 13.36 7.59 3.29
CA GLN A 155 13.82 8.96 3.40
C GLN A 155 12.61 9.86 3.67
N LEU A 156 12.60 10.51 4.82
CA LEU A 156 11.61 11.52 5.18
C LEU A 156 12.15 12.92 4.88
N ALA A 157 11.31 13.94 5.07
CA ALA A 157 11.74 15.33 5.00
C ALA A 157 12.80 15.69 6.07
N SER A 158 12.96 14.85 7.11
CA SER A 158 14.07 14.94 8.07
C SER A 158 15.37 14.38 7.47
N PRO A 159 16.55 14.88 7.91
CA PRO A 159 17.83 14.34 7.48
C PRO A 159 18.07 12.89 7.92
N GLU A 160 17.35 12.41 8.95
CA GLU A 160 17.41 11.01 9.39
C GLU A 160 16.59 10.09 8.49
N VAL A 161 17.19 8.96 8.10
CA VAL A 161 16.49 7.83 7.47
C VAL A 161 15.68 7.11 8.54
N SER A 162 14.36 7.01 8.32
CA SER A 162 13.48 6.18 9.15
C SER A 162 13.35 4.79 8.56
N ARG A 163 12.89 3.83 9.36
CA ARG A 163 12.63 2.46 8.90
C ARG A 163 11.14 2.16 9.00
N LEU A 164 10.54 1.81 7.88
CA LEU A 164 9.17 1.34 7.76
C LEU A 164 9.13 -0.15 8.06
N ALA A 165 8.47 -0.55 9.14
CA ALA A 165 8.37 -1.95 9.55
C ALA A 165 6.90 -2.39 9.64
N GLY A 166 6.57 -3.54 9.06
CA GLY A 166 5.19 -3.99 9.01
C GLY A 166 4.97 -5.34 8.33
N GLN A 167 3.72 -5.59 7.96
CA GLN A 167 3.32 -6.77 7.20
C GLN A 167 2.27 -6.40 6.16
N GLY A 168 2.40 -6.98 4.97
CA GLY A 168 1.37 -6.97 3.93
C GLY A 168 0.69 -8.33 3.81
N ARG A 169 -0.54 -8.34 3.29
CA ARG A 169 -1.32 -9.55 3.01
C ARG A 169 -2.13 -9.38 1.73
N LEU A 170 -2.11 -10.40 0.88
CA LEU A 170 -3.10 -10.53 -0.19
C LEU A 170 -4.42 -11.00 0.43
N ALA A 171 -5.34 -10.08 0.68
CA ALA A 171 -6.56 -10.36 1.41
C ALA A 171 -7.60 -11.08 0.54
N LYS A 172 -7.74 -10.68 -0.73
CA LYS A 172 -8.77 -11.20 -1.63
C LYS A 172 -8.39 -11.01 -3.09
N LEU A 173 -8.86 -11.92 -3.94
CA LEU A 173 -8.94 -11.75 -5.39
C LEU A 173 -10.41 -11.67 -5.80
N GLY A 174 -10.73 -10.89 -6.81
CA GLY A 174 -12.10 -10.72 -7.29
C GLY A 174 -12.18 -10.02 -8.63
N VAL A 175 -13.40 -9.74 -9.06
CA VAL A 175 -13.70 -8.99 -10.29
C VAL A 175 -14.67 -7.86 -9.94
N ILE A 176 -14.38 -6.64 -10.39
CA ILE A 176 -15.23 -5.45 -10.23
C ILE A 176 -15.40 -4.81 -11.61
N ASP A 177 -16.64 -4.66 -12.07
CA ASP A 177 -16.97 -4.12 -13.41
C ASP A 177 -16.20 -4.81 -14.55
N GLY A 178 -16.07 -6.14 -14.49
CA GLY A 178 -15.33 -6.94 -15.47
C GLY A 178 -13.81 -6.84 -15.38
N ARG A 179 -13.25 -6.12 -14.39
CA ARG A 179 -11.80 -6.01 -14.16
C ARG A 179 -11.37 -6.89 -13.01
N GLU A 180 -10.28 -7.64 -13.21
CA GLU A 180 -9.63 -8.40 -12.14
C GLU A 180 -9.02 -7.45 -11.10
N VAL A 181 -9.33 -7.70 -9.82
CA VAL A 181 -8.91 -6.87 -8.70
C VAL A 181 -8.29 -7.74 -7.61
N ALA A 182 -7.14 -7.30 -7.11
CA ALA A 182 -6.52 -7.83 -5.90
C ALA A 182 -6.66 -6.83 -4.76
N THR A 183 -7.17 -7.28 -3.61
CA THR A 183 -7.22 -6.50 -2.38
C THR A 183 -5.99 -6.82 -1.53
N VAL A 184 -5.14 -5.83 -1.32
CA VAL A 184 -3.99 -5.91 -0.43
C VAL A 184 -4.28 -5.12 0.84
N VAL A 185 -3.93 -5.70 1.99
CA VAL A 185 -4.01 -5.03 3.29
C VAL A 185 -2.62 -5.00 3.89
N SER A 186 -2.20 -3.82 4.34
CA SER A 186 -0.87 -3.60 4.90
C SER A 186 -0.98 -2.84 6.21
N ASN A 187 -0.24 -3.30 7.22
CA ASN A 187 -0.14 -2.64 8.52
C ASN A 187 1.33 -2.39 8.80
N TYR A 188 1.70 -1.14 9.09
CA TYR A 188 3.08 -0.75 9.27
C TYR A 188 3.23 0.35 10.31
N ARG A 189 4.46 0.52 10.81
CA ARG A 189 4.87 1.59 11.70
C ARG A 189 6.04 2.33 11.07
N LEU A 190 5.99 3.66 11.16
CA LEU A 190 7.04 4.54 10.71
C LEU A 190 7.39 5.51 11.85
N PRO A 191 8.50 5.29 12.57
CA PRO A 191 8.98 6.24 13.56
C PRO A 191 9.41 7.53 12.87
N VAL A 192 9.03 8.69 13.40
CA VAL A 192 9.43 10.01 12.88
C VAL A 192 9.98 10.83 14.04
N LYS A 193 11.15 11.46 13.83
CA LYS A 193 11.73 12.43 14.75
C LYS A 193 11.83 13.77 14.06
N ARG A 194 11.41 14.84 14.74
CA ARG A 194 11.53 16.21 14.26
C ARG A 194 11.99 17.11 15.39
N THR A 195 12.88 18.05 15.06
CA THR A 195 13.25 19.15 15.93
C THR A 195 12.79 20.44 15.27
N ALA A 196 11.97 21.22 15.96
CA ALA A 196 11.54 22.54 15.49
C ALA A 196 12.07 23.61 16.44
N GLN A 197 12.61 24.70 15.90
CA GLN A 197 12.82 25.92 16.67
C GLN A 197 11.51 26.69 16.72
N GLU A 198 11.02 26.94 17.93
CA GLU A 198 9.88 27.82 18.15
C GLU A 198 10.34 29.26 17.85
N ARG A 199 9.89 29.84 16.72
CA ARG A 199 10.04 31.28 16.49
C ARG A 199 9.11 31.98 17.48
N ARG A 200 9.68 32.56 18.54
CA ARG A 200 8.96 33.55 19.35
C ARG A 200 8.55 34.70 18.43
N SER A 201 7.27 34.75 18.09
CA SER A 201 6.69 35.93 17.46
C SER A 201 6.55 36.96 18.57
N ASN A 202 7.42 37.98 18.57
CA ASN A 202 7.24 39.16 19.41
C ASN A 202 5.97 39.86 18.91
N LEU A 203 4.86 39.65 19.62
CA LEU A 203 3.74 40.58 19.62
C LEU A 203 4.13 41.69 20.59
N GLU A 204 4.79 42.73 20.07
CA GLU A 204 4.82 44.02 20.74
C GLU A 204 3.41 44.64 20.61
N LEU A 205 2.85 44.99 21.76
CA LEU A 205 1.58 45.71 21.94
C LEU A 205 1.71 47.18 21.51
#